data_AF-A0A352R287-F1
#
_entry.id   AF-A0A352R287-F1
#
_cell.length_a   1.000
_cell.length_b   1.000
_cell.length_c   1.000
_cell.angle_alpha   90.00
_cell.angle_beta   90.00
_cell.angle_gamma   90.00
#
_symmetry.space_group_name_H-M   'P 1'
#
loop_
_entity.id
_entity.type
_entity.pdbx_description
1 polymer ?
#
loop_
_entity_poly.entity_id
_entity_poly.type
_entity_poly.pdbx_seq_one_letter_code
_entity_poly.pdbx_strand_id
1 'polypeptide(L)'
;MQNLLITTSKNIDGFSLLELLMVLAIIALLVSLALPQWQFQQYQVQRQLAGLQLQQMALAQAAYKQQQGTFATGLVALGQPAVDQAYQYQLTNLTDAYQITAQVRVPGPMQGDSQCWLLVLHSEIGVYGVSQSGHTHHNCL
;
A
#
# COMPACT_ATOMS: atom_id res chain seq x y z
N MET A 1 -5.24 21.01 -80.06
CA MET A 1 -4.50 21.69 -78.98
C MET A 1 -4.73 20.88 -77.71
N GLN A 2 -3.72 20.12 -77.27
CA GLN A 2 -3.77 19.23 -76.11
C GLN A 2 -3.63 20.03 -74.81
N ASN A 3 -4.63 19.94 -73.93
CA ASN A 3 -4.53 20.45 -72.56
C ASN A 3 -3.95 19.35 -71.66
N LEU A 4 -2.77 19.62 -71.12
CA LEU A 4 -2.01 18.78 -70.21
C LEU A 4 -2.66 18.84 -68.80
N LEU A 5 -3.29 17.75 -68.38
CA LEU A 5 -3.78 17.61 -67.00
C LEU A 5 -2.63 17.09 -66.11
N ILE A 6 -2.12 17.94 -65.23
CA ILE A 6 -1.14 17.55 -64.20
C ILE A 6 -1.92 16.94 -63.04
N THR A 7 -1.92 15.61 -62.92
CA THR A 7 -2.41 14.90 -61.74
C THR A 7 -1.33 14.94 -60.66
N THR A 8 -1.50 15.76 -59.64
CA THR A 8 -0.67 15.71 -58.42
C THR A 8 -0.98 14.42 -57.65
N SER A 9 -0.05 13.46 -57.70
CA SER A 9 -0.10 12.27 -56.85
C SER A 9 0.11 12.69 -55.39
N LYS A 10 -0.95 12.62 -54.59
CA LYS A 10 -0.87 12.79 -53.14
C LYS A 10 -0.25 11.51 -52.55
N ASN A 11 1.03 11.55 -52.19
CA ASN A 11 1.64 10.48 -51.39
C ASN A 11 0.90 10.37 -50.06
N ILE A 12 0.24 9.24 -49.86
CA ILE A 12 -0.34 8.87 -48.58
C ILE A 12 0.75 8.09 -47.88
N ASP A 13 1.59 8.77 -47.11
CA ASP A 13 2.62 8.10 -46.32
C ASP A 13 1.95 7.31 -45.20
N GLY A 14 1.97 5.98 -45.32
CA GLY A 14 1.49 5.05 -44.30
C GLY A 14 2.57 4.77 -43.26
N PHE A 15 2.16 4.50 -42.02
CA PHE A 15 3.06 4.09 -40.93
C PHE A 15 3.76 2.78 -41.31
N SER A 16 5.08 2.72 -41.20
CA SER A 16 5.81 1.47 -41.45
C SER A 16 5.56 0.47 -40.31
N LEU A 17 5.40 -0.82 -40.65
CA LEU A 17 5.29 -1.89 -39.65
C LEU A 17 6.51 -1.89 -38.70
N LEU A 18 7.69 -1.60 -39.25
CA LEU A 18 8.93 -1.50 -38.48
C LEU A 18 8.90 -0.34 -37.48
N GLU A 19 8.30 0.78 -37.88
CA GLU A 19 8.19 1.98 -37.03
C GLU A 19 7.29 1.70 -35.82
N LEU A 20 6.17 1.02 -36.04
CA LEU A 20 5.31 0.57 -34.94
C LEU A 20 6.02 -0.42 -34.01
N LEU A 21 6.76 -1.38 -34.56
CA LEU A 21 7.47 -2.39 -33.77
C LEU A 21 8.56 -1.77 -32.90
N MET A 22 9.35 -0.85 -33.45
CA MET A 22 10.40 -0.14 -32.70
C MET A 22 9.81 0.71 -31.57
N VAL A 23 8.68 1.39 -31.81
CA VAL A 23 7.98 2.17 -30.79
C VAL A 23 7.48 1.27 -29.65
N LEU A 24 6.86 0.14 -29.97
CA LEU A 24 6.41 -0.82 -28.95
C LEU A 24 7.58 -1.40 -28.15
N ALA A 25 8.71 -1.68 -28.79
CA ALA A 25 9.91 -2.15 -28.11
C ALA A 25 10.44 -1.11 -27.10
N ILE A 26 10.47 0.17 -27.49
CA ILE A 26 10.89 1.27 -26.58
C ILE A 26 9.88 1.43 -25.43
N ILE A 27 8.57 1.40 -25.71
CA ILE A 27 7.53 1.51 -24.66
C ILE A 27 7.65 0.35 -23.66
N ALA A 28 7.84 -0.89 -24.13
CA ALA A 28 7.99 -2.05 -23.25
C ALA A 28 9.21 -1.90 -22.32
N LEU A 29 10.33 -1.38 -22.85
CA LEU A 29 11.52 -1.10 -22.06
C LEU A 29 11.24 -0.05 -20.98
N LEU A 30 10.61 1.07 -21.34
CA LEU A 30 10.29 2.14 -20.39
C LEU A 30 9.33 1.68 -19.30
N VAL A 31 8.27 0.94 -19.66
CA VAL A 31 7.27 0.42 -18.71
C VAL A 31 7.90 -0.57 -17.73
N SER A 32 8.83 -1.41 -18.20
CA SER A 32 9.53 -2.39 -17.34
C SER A 32 10.31 -1.73 -16.19
N LEU A 33 10.84 -0.52 -16.42
CA LEU A 33 11.56 0.25 -15.41
C LEU A 33 10.61 1.08 -14.52
N ALA A 34 9.52 1.60 -15.08
CA ALA A 34 8.62 2.51 -14.37
C ALA A 34 7.68 1.80 -13.37
N LEU A 35 7.13 0.64 -13.72
CA LEU A 35 6.15 -0.08 -12.89
C LEU A 35 6.65 -0.48 -11.48
N PRO A 36 7.84 -1.08 -11.29
CA PRO A 36 8.28 -1.51 -9.97
C PRO A 36 8.43 -0.33 -8.99
N GLN A 37 8.85 0.83 -9.48
CA GLN A 37 9.01 2.03 -8.67
C GLN A 37 7.67 2.54 -8.12
N TRP A 38 6.61 2.54 -8.95
CA TRP A 38 5.28 2.97 -8.51
C TRP A 38 4.72 2.07 -7.40
N GLN A 39 4.86 0.75 -7.54
CA GLN A 39 4.36 -0.21 -6.55
C GLN A 39 5.02 -0.02 -5.17
N PHE A 40 6.33 0.21 -5.15
CA PHE A 40 7.06 0.46 -3.91
C PHE A 40 6.57 1.71 -3.18
N GLN A 41 6.33 2.82 -3.91
CA GLN A 41 5.80 4.05 -3.31
C GLN A 41 4.43 3.84 -2.68
N GLN A 42 3.56 3.08 -3.35
CA GLN A 42 2.24 2.76 -2.81
C GLN A 42 2.30 1.94 -1.53
N TYR A 43 3.22 0.97 -1.43
CA TYR A 43 3.41 0.22 -0.19
C TYR A 43 3.84 1.12 0.96
N GLN A 44 4.77 2.05 0.73
CA GLN A 44 5.21 2.98 1.77
C GLN A 44 4.08 3.87 2.30
N VAL A 45 3.26 4.43 1.40
CA VAL A 45 2.09 5.23 1.80
C VAL A 45 1.12 4.39 2.63
N GLN A 46 0.82 3.17 2.21
CA GLN A 46 -0.11 2.29 2.94
C GLN A 46 0.42 1.88 4.32
N ARG A 47 1.73 1.62 4.45
CA ARG A 47 2.35 1.35 5.75
C ARG A 47 2.25 2.55 6.70
N GLN A 48 2.45 3.77 6.19
CA GLN A 48 2.28 4.99 6.98
C GLN A 48 0.83 5.16 7.45
N LEU A 49 -0.14 4.94 6.56
CA LEU A 49 -1.57 4.97 6.90
C LEU A 49 -1.92 3.93 7.97
N ALA A 50 -1.41 2.70 7.84
CA ALA A 50 -1.60 1.66 8.84
C ALA A 50 -0.96 2.04 10.19
N GLY A 51 0.22 2.67 10.17
CA GLY A 51 0.85 3.21 11.37
C GLY A 51 -0.01 4.27 12.07
N LEU A 52 -0.59 5.21 11.31
CA LEU A 52 -1.53 6.21 11.84
C LEU A 52 -2.79 5.56 12.40
N GLN A 53 -3.31 4.52 11.74
CA GLN A 53 -4.48 3.78 12.21
C GLN A 53 -4.18 3.06 13.54
N LEU A 54 -3.02 2.41 13.66
CA LEU A 54 -2.59 1.81 14.92
C LEU A 54 -2.49 2.85 16.05
N GLN A 55 -1.92 4.03 15.77
CA GLN A 55 -1.87 5.13 16.74
C GLN A 55 -3.28 5.61 17.16
N GLN A 56 -4.22 5.73 16.22
CA GLN A 56 -5.61 6.06 16.54
C GLN A 56 -6.26 5.00 17.45
N MET A 57 -6.04 3.71 17.18
CA MET A 57 -6.53 2.64 18.04
C MET A 57 -5.91 2.67 19.44
N ALA A 58 -4.63 3.05 19.56
CA ALA A 58 -3.97 3.23 20.85
C ALA A 58 -4.54 4.41 21.65
N LEU A 59 -4.86 5.53 20.99
CA LEU A 59 -5.57 6.64 21.60
C LEU A 59 -6.97 6.23 22.06
N ALA A 60 -7.70 5.44 21.26
CA ALA A 60 -9.01 4.91 21.64
C ALA A 60 -8.91 3.99 22.87
N GLN A 61 -7.86 3.15 22.96
CA GLN A 61 -7.58 2.33 24.14
C GLN A 61 -7.30 3.18 25.39
N ALA A 62 -6.51 4.25 25.25
CA ALA A 62 -6.22 5.16 26.36
C ALA A 62 -7.51 5.85 26.87
N ALA A 63 -8.36 6.32 25.97
CA ALA A 63 -9.65 6.91 26.31
C ALA A 63 -10.60 5.89 26.97
N TYR A 64 -10.66 4.66 26.45
CA TYR A 64 -11.45 3.59 27.04
C TYR A 64 -10.98 3.25 28.45
N LYS A 65 -9.66 3.14 28.67
CA LYS A 65 -9.09 2.89 30.01
C LYS A 65 -9.40 4.02 30.98
N GLN A 66 -9.38 5.27 30.54
CA GLN A 66 -9.77 6.40 31.38
C GLN A 66 -11.23 6.34 31.83
N GLN A 67 -12.12 5.82 30.98
CA GLN A 67 -13.55 5.73 31.27
C GLN A 67 -13.93 4.49 32.08
N GLN A 68 -13.33 3.33 31.76
CA GLN A 68 -13.74 2.03 32.28
C GLN A 68 -12.74 1.43 33.29
N GLY A 69 -11.60 2.09 33.52
CA GLY A 69 -10.54 1.62 34.42
C GLY A 69 -9.74 0.41 33.91
N THR A 70 -10.12 -0.18 32.78
CA THR A 70 -9.53 -1.39 32.18
C THR A 70 -9.30 -1.21 30.69
N PHE A 71 -8.39 -1.99 30.08
CA PHE A 71 -8.21 -1.99 28.63
C PHE A 71 -9.40 -2.68 27.93
N ALA A 72 -9.77 -2.21 26.74
CA ALA A 72 -10.82 -2.84 25.97
C ALA A 72 -10.34 -4.18 25.40
N THR A 73 -11.18 -5.21 25.49
CA THR A 73 -10.82 -6.55 25.04
C THR A 73 -11.06 -6.81 23.55
N GLY A 74 -11.65 -5.85 22.83
CA GLY A 74 -11.91 -5.99 21.40
C GLY A 74 -12.06 -4.65 20.68
N LEU A 75 -11.79 -4.66 19.37
CA LEU A 75 -11.84 -3.47 18.51
C LEU A 75 -13.25 -2.85 18.42
N VAL A 76 -14.30 -3.67 18.55
CA VAL A 76 -15.70 -3.20 18.57
C VAL A 76 -15.95 -2.26 19.75
N ALA A 77 -15.42 -2.57 20.93
CA ALA A 77 -15.56 -1.72 22.12
C ALA A 77 -14.82 -0.38 21.98
N LEU A 78 -13.81 -0.32 21.10
CA LEU A 78 -13.10 0.92 20.75
C LEU A 78 -13.76 1.71 19.61
N GLY A 79 -14.81 1.17 18.99
CA GLY A 79 -15.38 1.75 17.76
C GLY A 79 -14.42 1.71 16.57
N GLN A 80 -13.49 0.75 16.53
CA GLN A 80 -12.46 0.64 15.52
C GLN A 80 -12.74 -0.50 14.54
N PRO A 81 -12.49 -0.32 13.23
CA PRO A 81 -12.69 -1.38 12.26
C PRO A 81 -11.65 -2.50 12.43
N ALA A 82 -12.07 -3.74 12.24
CA ALA A 82 -11.17 -4.89 12.25
C ALA A 82 -10.44 -5.10 10.91
N VAL A 83 -10.88 -4.46 9.83
CA VAL A 83 -10.30 -4.62 8.48
C VAL A 83 -10.47 -3.31 7.73
N ASP A 84 -9.45 -2.93 6.94
CA ASP A 84 -9.54 -1.86 5.94
C ASP A 84 -9.21 -2.40 4.53
N GLN A 85 -8.87 -1.53 3.58
CA GLN A 85 -8.54 -1.93 2.20
C GLN A 85 -7.23 -2.73 2.05
N ALA A 86 -6.28 -2.60 2.97
CA ALA A 86 -4.91 -3.14 2.87
C ALA A 86 -4.55 -4.10 4.01
N TYR A 87 -5.10 -3.89 5.20
CA TYR A 87 -4.75 -4.58 6.44
C TYR A 87 -5.97 -5.14 7.19
N GLN A 88 -5.73 -6.19 7.95
CA GLN A 88 -6.60 -6.71 8.99
C GLN A 88 -5.97 -6.43 10.35
N TYR A 89 -6.79 -5.99 11.30
CA TYR A 89 -6.40 -5.57 12.63
C TYR A 89 -6.84 -6.59 13.66
N GLN A 90 -5.95 -6.93 14.59
CA GLN A 90 -6.24 -7.82 15.70
C GLN A 90 -5.71 -7.26 17.00
N LEU A 91 -6.57 -7.25 18.01
CA LEU A 91 -6.23 -6.83 19.36
C LEU A 91 -6.02 -8.05 20.26
N THR A 92 -4.88 -8.07 20.95
CA THR A 92 -4.51 -9.08 21.93
C THR A 92 -4.28 -8.40 23.27
N ASN A 93 -4.97 -8.87 24.31
CA ASN A 93 -4.79 -8.37 25.67
C ASN A 93 -3.71 -9.18 26.37
N LEU A 94 -2.90 -8.49 27.16
CA LEU A 94 -1.95 -9.06 28.12
C LEU A 94 -2.37 -8.63 29.52
N THR A 95 -1.69 -9.13 30.56
CA THR A 95 -2.07 -8.89 31.96
C THR A 95 -2.15 -7.39 32.32
N ASP A 96 -1.15 -6.61 31.90
CA ASP A 96 -1.07 -5.16 32.16
C ASP A 96 -0.77 -4.33 30.88
N ALA A 97 -0.98 -4.95 29.71
CA ALA A 97 -0.66 -4.37 28.41
C ALA A 97 -1.64 -4.86 27.33
N TYR A 98 -1.52 -4.31 26.14
CA TYR A 98 -2.19 -4.77 24.94
C TYR A 98 -1.26 -4.69 23.75
N GLN A 99 -1.57 -5.47 22.73
CA GLN A 99 -0.91 -5.48 21.44
C GLN A 99 -1.98 -5.35 20.35
N ILE A 100 -1.72 -4.48 19.38
CA ILE A 100 -2.55 -4.36 18.18
C ILE A 100 -1.67 -4.69 16.99
N THR A 101 -2.10 -5.65 16.19
CA THR A 101 -1.39 -6.05 14.97
C THR A 101 -2.16 -5.59 13.75
N ALA A 102 -1.47 -5.12 12.71
CA ALA A 102 -1.98 -4.87 11.38
C ALA A 102 -1.27 -5.82 10.41
N GLN A 103 -1.98 -6.83 9.93
CA GLN A 103 -1.49 -7.83 8.99
C GLN A 103 -1.99 -7.51 7.59
N VAL A 104 -1.15 -7.66 6.57
CA VAL A 104 -1.59 -7.48 5.17
C VAL A 104 -2.75 -8.43 4.86
N ARG A 105 -3.80 -7.88 4.25
CA ARG A 105 -4.95 -8.66 3.80
C ARG A 105 -4.62 -9.37 2.49
N VAL A 106 -4.95 -10.66 2.42
CA VAL A 106 -4.82 -11.48 1.20
C VAL A 106 -6.20 -12.09 0.87
N PRO A 107 -6.79 -11.80 -0.30
CA PRO A 107 -6.29 -10.93 -1.37
C PRO A 107 -6.41 -9.43 -1.01
N GLY A 108 -5.42 -8.64 -1.45
CA GLY A 108 -5.39 -7.21 -1.17
C GLY A 108 -4.29 -6.46 -1.94
N PRO A 109 -4.35 -5.12 -1.94
CA PRO A 109 -3.40 -4.27 -2.65
C PRO A 109 -1.96 -4.41 -2.14
N MET A 110 -1.78 -4.89 -0.90
CA MET A 110 -0.48 -5.08 -0.28
C MET A 110 0.03 -6.53 -0.33
N GLN A 111 -0.65 -7.44 -1.03
CA GLN A 111 -0.25 -8.86 -1.09
C GLN A 111 1.16 -9.09 -1.67
N GLY A 112 1.70 -8.13 -2.43
CA GLY A 112 3.06 -8.19 -2.98
C GLY A 112 4.14 -7.65 -2.05
N ASP A 113 3.77 -7.12 -0.89
CA ASP A 113 4.71 -6.60 0.11
C ASP A 113 5.30 -7.74 0.96
N SER A 114 6.21 -8.51 0.38
CA SER A 114 6.83 -9.66 1.04
C SER A 114 7.77 -9.27 2.20
N GLN A 115 8.18 -8.00 2.27
CA GLN A 115 9.17 -7.51 3.23
C GLN A 115 8.52 -6.94 4.49
N CYS A 116 7.31 -6.38 4.40
CA CYS A 116 6.68 -5.65 5.49
C CYS A 116 5.18 -5.97 5.58
N TRP A 117 4.90 -7.22 5.91
CA TRP A 117 3.53 -7.75 5.92
C TRP A 117 2.82 -7.64 7.28
N LEU A 118 3.54 -7.33 8.37
CA LEU A 118 2.99 -7.20 9.71
C LEU A 118 3.56 -5.97 10.44
N LEU A 119 2.65 -5.12 10.91
CA LEU A 119 2.94 -4.00 11.79
C LEU A 119 2.35 -4.30 13.17
N VAL A 120 3.09 -3.97 14.22
CA VAL A 120 2.72 -4.31 15.59
C VAL A 120 2.83 -3.07 16.46
N LEU A 121 1.73 -2.65 17.07
CA LEU A 121 1.74 -1.70 18.17
C LEU A 121 1.77 -2.45 19.50
N HIS A 122 2.78 -2.18 20.30
CA HIS A 122 2.90 -2.66 21.68
C HIS A 122 2.59 -1.53 22.66
N SER A 123 1.91 -1.83 23.77
CA SER A 123 1.61 -0.85 24.82
C SER A 123 2.53 -0.96 26.05
N GLU A 124 3.57 -1.80 25.99
CA GLU A 124 4.46 -2.03 27.13
C GLU A 124 5.20 -0.73 27.50
N ILE A 125 5.24 -0.42 28.80
CA ILE A 125 6.02 0.69 29.39
C ILE A 125 5.67 2.08 28.81
N GLY A 126 4.42 2.29 28.37
CA GLY A 126 3.98 3.60 27.85
C GLY A 126 4.66 4.02 26.53
N VAL A 127 5.38 3.09 25.89
CA VAL A 127 5.98 3.31 24.57
C VAL A 127 5.03 2.75 23.53
N TYR A 128 4.26 3.64 22.91
CA TYR A 128 3.49 3.33 21.70
C TYR A 128 4.47 3.22 20.52
N GLY A 129 5.13 2.07 20.38
CA GLY A 129 6.00 1.79 19.25
C GLY A 129 5.26 0.95 18.22
N VAL A 130 5.35 1.33 16.95
CA VAL A 130 5.02 0.42 15.84
C VAL A 130 6.28 -0.38 15.54
N SER A 131 6.42 -1.54 16.17
CA SER A 131 7.41 -2.54 15.79
C SER A 131 7.00 -3.17 14.47
N GLN A 132 7.92 -3.20 13.52
CA GLN A 132 7.68 -3.73 12.18
C GLN A 132 8.29 -5.12 12.13
N SER A 133 7.48 -6.11 11.76
CA SER A 133 7.98 -7.48 11.59
C SER A 133 7.70 -7.95 10.18
N GLY A 134 8.77 -8.01 9.40
CA GLY A 134 8.92 -8.88 8.24
C GLY A 134 10.33 -9.45 8.28
N HIS A 135 10.53 -10.64 7.71
CA HIS A 135 11.51 -11.64 8.17
C HIS A 135 12.94 -11.19 8.53
N THR A 136 13.44 -10.05 8.03
CA THR A 136 14.82 -9.58 8.27
C THR A 136 15.04 -8.06 8.19
N HIS A 137 14.01 -7.22 8.02
CA HIS A 137 14.18 -5.77 7.85
C HIS A 137 13.58 -4.98 9.01
N HIS A 138 14.43 -4.26 9.75
CA HIS A 138 14.04 -3.44 10.90
C HIS A 138 13.39 -2.10 10.52
N ASN A 139 13.40 -1.71 9.24
CA ASN A 139 12.90 -0.42 8.74
C ASN A 139 11.94 -0.61 7.56
N CYS A 140 10.69 -0.90 7.87
CA CYS A 140 9.51 -0.84 7.02
C CYS A 140 8.80 0.54 6.99
N LEU A 141 9.19 1.49 7.86
CA LEU A 141 8.74 2.88 7.87
C LEU A 141 9.90 3.86 7.61
#